data_AF-A0A5A8A7R9-F1
#
_entry.id   AF-A0A5A8A7R9-F1
#
_cell.length_a   1.000
_cell.length_b   1.000
_cell.length_c   1.000
_cell.angle_alpha   90.00
_cell.angle_beta   90.00
_cell.angle_gamma   90.00
#
_symmetry.space_group_name_H-M   'P 1'
#
loop_
_entity.id
_entity.type
_entity.pdbx_description
1 polymer ?
#
loop_
_entity_poly.entity_id
_entity_poly.type
_entity_poly.pdbx_seq_one_letter_code
_entity_poly.pdbx_strand_id
1 'polypeptide(L)' 'MSAWIRDRPSGDGVTEVTFRGRGLALRSGTRLILLVCPLCSQRNARRGAERGICEWCAYVPSPEEAEPVEAGRG' A
#
# COMPACT_ATOMS: atom_id res chain seq x y z
N MET A 1 -20.43 32.54 3.03
CA MET A 1 -20.04 31.13 2.78
C MET A 1 -19.02 31.09 1.65
N SER A 2 -17.84 30.52 1.89
CA SER A 2 -16.98 29.87 0.87
C SER A 2 -15.75 29.33 1.61
N ALA A 3 -15.93 28.14 2.19
CA ALA A 3 -14.88 27.41 2.86
C ALA A 3 -13.88 26.89 1.82
N TRP A 4 -12.62 27.05 2.15
CA TRP A 4 -11.45 26.51 1.49
C TRP A 4 -11.61 25.03 1.18
N ILE A 5 -11.59 24.65 -0.10
CA ILE A 5 -11.18 23.30 -0.50
C ILE A 5 -9.90 23.48 -1.30
N ARG A 6 -8.79 23.52 -0.57
CA ARG A 6 -7.54 22.96 -1.08
C ARG A 6 -7.82 21.47 -1.28
N ASP A 7 -7.71 20.99 -2.51
CA ASP A 7 -6.91 19.79 -2.71
C ASP A 7 -6.25 19.88 -4.07
N ARG A 8 -5.01 20.36 -4.01
CA ARG A 8 -4.06 20.38 -5.12
C ARG A 8 -3.79 18.91 -5.48
N PRO A 9 -3.84 18.48 -6.75
CA PRO A 9 -3.52 17.09 -7.08
C PRO A 9 -2.07 16.86 -6.67
N SER A 10 -1.88 16.10 -5.59
CA SER A 10 -0.55 15.81 -5.07
C SER A 10 0.05 14.76 -5.98
N GLY A 11 0.91 15.23 -6.90
CA GLY A 11 1.60 14.38 -7.86
C GLY A 11 2.36 13.25 -7.17
N ASP A 12 2.34 12.07 -7.80
CA ASP A 12 3.33 10.99 -7.69
C ASP A 12 3.86 10.67 -6.29
N GLY A 13 3.05 10.83 -5.25
CA GLY A 13 3.39 10.50 -3.88
C GLY A 13 3.34 8.99 -3.67
N VAL A 14 4.38 8.44 -3.04
CA VAL A 14 4.35 7.07 -2.52
C VAL A 14 3.69 7.09 -1.15
N THR A 15 2.65 6.29 -0.95
CA THR A 15 1.94 6.17 0.34
C THR A 15 2.11 4.76 0.89
N GLU A 16 2.40 4.63 2.19
CA GLU A 16 2.35 3.33 2.88
C GLU A 16 0.90 2.90 3.08
N VAL A 17 0.61 1.66 2.68
CA VAL A 17 -0.71 1.06 2.81
C VAL A 17 -0.61 -0.32 3.45
N THR A 18 -1.71 -0.72 4.08
CA THR A 18 -1.92 -2.05 4.66
C THR A 18 -3.21 -2.65 4.08
N PHE A 19 -3.48 -3.91 4.41
CA PHE A 19 -4.66 -4.64 3.93
C PHE A 19 -5.44 -5.14 5.14
N ARG A 20 -6.43 -4.37 5.59
CA ARG A 20 -7.21 -4.62 6.81
C ARG A 20 -6.30 -4.75 8.05
N GLY A 21 -5.39 -3.79 8.22
CA GLY A 21 -4.40 -3.75 9.29
C GLY A 21 -3.31 -4.83 9.22
N ARG A 22 -3.17 -5.55 8.10
CA ARG A 22 -2.15 -6.60 7.91
C ARG A 22 -1.28 -6.36 6.70
N GLY A 23 -0.03 -6.82 6.78
CA GLY A 23 0.95 -6.64 5.73
C GLY A 23 1.34 -5.18 5.52
N LEU A 24 2.21 -4.96 4.55
CA LEU A 24 2.73 -3.64 4.21
C LEU A 24 2.98 -3.55 2.71
N ALA A 25 2.52 -2.48 2.08
CA ALA A 25 2.84 -2.16 0.70
C ALA A 25 3.06 -0.65 0.53
N LEU A 26 3.71 -0.29 -0.57
CA LEU A 26 3.77 1.08 -1.04
C LEU A 26 2.79 1.25 -2.20
N ARG A 27 1.96 2.28 -2.16
CA ARG A 27 1.06 2.67 -3.24
C ARG A 27 1.65 3.87 -3.98
N SER A 28 1.80 3.72 -5.30
CA SER A 28 2.16 4.82 -6.22
C SER A 28 1.18 4.78 -7.39
N GLY A 29 0.24 5.73 -7.40
CA GLY A 29 -0.92 5.69 -8.30
C GLY A 29 -1.75 4.42 -8.12
N THR A 30 -1.84 3.61 -9.17
CA THR A 30 -2.54 2.31 -9.17
C THR A 30 -1.63 1.12 -8.85
N ARG A 31 -0.32 1.33 -8.75
CA ARG A 31 0.65 0.26 -8.50
C ARG A 31 0.82 0.03 -7.01
N LEU A 32 0.87 -1.25 -6.63
CA LEU A 32 1.23 -1.71 -5.30
C LEU A 32 2.60 -2.40 -5.33
N ILE A 33 3.50 -1.96 -4.46
CA ILE A 33 4.76 -2.63 -4.17
C ILE A 33 4.58 -3.41 -2.88
N LEU A 34 4.34 -4.72 -2.96
CA LEU A 34 3.98 -5.57 -1.81
C LEU A 34 5.23 -5.96 -1.00
N LEU A 35 5.50 -5.24 0.09
CA LEU A 35 6.69 -5.47 0.94
C LEU A 35 6.51 -6.66 1.88
N VAL A 36 5.36 -6.76 2.56
CA VAL A 36 5.02 -7.84 3.49
C VAL A 36 3.63 -8.36 3.15
N CYS A 37 3.51 -9.67 2.93
CA CYS A 37 2.24 -10.30 2.59
C CYS A 37 1.26 -10.27 3.78
N PRO A 38 0.01 -9.82 3.59
CA PRO A 38 -1.00 -9.83 4.66
C PRO A 38 -1.50 -11.24 5.03
N LEU A 39 -1.26 -12.24 4.18
CA LEU A 39 -1.73 -13.61 4.40
C LEU A 39 -0.72 -14.50 5.11
N CYS A 40 0.54 -14.52 4.65
CA CYS A 40 1.59 -15.39 5.20
C CYS A 40 2.64 -14.64 6.03
N SER A 41 2.52 -13.32 6.16
CA SER A 41 3.44 -12.45 6.91
C SER A 41 4.89 -12.44 6.41
N GLN A 42 5.18 -13.10 5.30
CA GLN A 42 6.52 -13.13 4.72
C GLN A 42 6.83 -11.80 4.02
N ARG A 43 8.09 -11.36 4.17
CA ARG A 43 8.65 -10.25 3.41
C ARG A 43 9.02 -10.72 2.00
N ASN A 44 8.63 -9.94 1.00
CA ASN A 44 9.04 -10.16 -0.38
C ASN A 44 10.46 -9.63 -0.63
N ALA A 45 11.20 -10.30 -1.52
CA ALA A 45 12.35 -9.67 -2.14
C ALA A 45 11.90 -8.54 -3.07
N ARG A 46 12.82 -7.64 -3.42
CA ARG A 46 12.52 -6.44 -4.22
C ARG A 46 11.76 -6.77 -5.53
N ARG A 47 12.18 -7.81 -6.26
CA ARG A 47 11.53 -8.20 -7.53
C ARG A 47 10.07 -8.63 -7.35
N GLY A 48 9.79 -9.50 -6.37
CA GLY A 48 8.43 -9.90 -6.03
C GLY A 48 7.57 -8.73 -5.55
N ALA A 49 8.15 -7.90 -4.68
CA ALA A 49 7.47 -6.72 -4.16
C ALA A 49 7.04 -5.77 -5.28
N GLU A 50 7.94 -5.41 -6.19
CA GLU A 50 7.65 -4.52 -7.33
C GLU A 50 6.61 -5.09 -8.30
N ARG A 51 6.49 -6.42 -8.41
CA ARG A 51 5.44 -7.10 -9.19
C ARG A 51 4.08 -7.09 -8.50
N GLY A 52 4.02 -6.75 -7.21
CA GLY A 52 2.80 -6.81 -6.42
C GLY A 52 2.34 -8.24 -6.15
N ILE A 53 3.25 -9.22 -6.10
CA ILE A 53 2.91 -10.63 -5.87
C ILE A 53 3.76 -11.17 -4.72
N CYS A 54 3.16 -11.96 -3.82
CA CYS A 54 3.92 -12.68 -2.81
C CYS A 54 4.68 -13.86 -3.43
N GLU A 55 6.00 -13.89 -3.31
CA GLU A 55 6.84 -14.99 -3.84
C GLU A 55 6.70 -16.29 -3.04
N TRP A 56 6.03 -16.26 -1.88
CA TRP A 56 5.89 -17.40 -0.98
C TRP A 56 4.56 -18.13 -1.13
N CYS A 57 3.44 -17.39 -1.13
CA CYS A 57 2.10 -17.96 -1.22
C CYS A 57 1.33 -17.55 -2.48
N ALA A 58 1.99 -16.86 -3.43
CA ALA A 58 1.40 -16.35 -4.67
C ALA A 58 0.22 -15.37 -4.49
N TYR A 59 0.02 -14.81 -3.29
CA TYR A 59 -1.00 -13.80 -3.05
C TYR A 59 -0.79 -12.55 -3.93
N VAL A 60 -1.89 -12.05 -4.51
CA VAL A 60 -1.97 -10.81 -5.29
C VAL A 60 -2.98 -9.88 -4.61
N PRO A 61 -2.57 -8.69 -4.12
CA PRO A 61 -3.46 -7.75 -3.48
C PRO A 61 -4.33 -6.99 -4.49
N SER A 62 -5.57 -6.69 -4.09
CA SER A 62 -6.41 -5.72 -4.80
C SER A 62 -6.10 -4.29 -4.32
N PRO A 63 -5.93 -3.30 -5.22
CA PRO A 63 -5.78 -1.89 -4.84
C PRO A 63 -6.96 -1.31 -4.03
N GLU A 64 -8.14 -1.92 -4.14
CA GLU A 64 -9.34 -1.50 -3.41
C GLU A 64 -9.31 -1.91 -1.93
N GLU A 65 -8.54 -2.95 -1.60
CA GLU A 65 -8.35 -3.43 -0.22
C GLU A 65 -7.23 -2.67 0.51
N ALA A 66 -6.49 -1.81 -0.22
CA ALA A 66 -5.36 -1.06 0.31
C ALA A 66 -5.84 0.20 1.02
N GLU A 67 -5.59 0.26 2.33
CA GLU A 67 -5.88 1.41 3.19
C GLU A 67 -4.58 2.04 3.69
N PRO A 68 -4.49 3.36 3.90
CA PRO A 68 -3.30 3.99 4.45
C PRO A 68 -2.91 3.37 5.79
N VAL A 69 -1.61 3.20 6.04
CA VAL A 69 -1.15 2.87 7.39
C VAL A 69 -1.48 4.06 8.29
N GLU A 70 -2.23 3.83 9.37
CA GLU A 70 -2.47 4.88 10.35
C GLU A 70 -1.13 5.28 10.97
N ALA A 71 -0.73 6.54 10.77
CA ALA A 71 0.40 7.11 11.50
C ALA A 71 -0.02 7.17 12.97
N GLY A 72 0.39 6.16 13.75
CA GLY A 72 0.14 6.13 15.18
C GLY A 72 0.58 7.45 15.80
N ARG A 73 -0.34 8.14 16.46
CA ARG A 73 0.00 9.15 17.47
C ARG A 73 0.61 8.39 18.66
N GLY A 74 1.90 8.09 18.56
CA GLY A 74 2.74 7.65 19.67
C GLY A 74 3.37 8.85 20.35
#